data_AF-A0A374UUP6-F1
#
_entry.id   AF-A0A374UUP6-F1
#
_cell.length_a   1.000
_cell.length_b   1.000
_cell.length_c   1.000
_cell.angle_alpha   90.00
_cell.angle_beta   90.00
_cell.angle_gamma   90.00
#
_symmetry.space_group_name_H-M   'P 1'
#
loop_
_entity.id
_entity.type
_entity.pdbx_description
1 polymer ?
#
loop_
_entity_poly.entity_id
_entity_poly.type
_entity_poly.pdbx_seq_one_letter_code
_entity_poly.pdbx_strand_id
1 'polypeptide(L)' 'MGCACENRKRMSDIANMRSLARKAAALDGKVYVLYENGGIFGFCPRGEEFKGKFIEFIWF' A
#
# COMPACT_ATOMS: atom_id res chain seq x y z
N MET A 1 -18.65 -11.27 -17.48
CA MET A 1 -19.30 -11.03 -16.18
C MET A 1 -18.21 -10.65 -15.19
N GLY A 2 -17.91 -9.35 -15.06
CA GLY A 2 -16.83 -8.87 -14.18
C GLY A 2 -17.29 -8.97 -12.73
N CYS A 3 -16.68 -9.87 -11.97
CA CYS A 3 -17.15 -10.24 -10.65
C CYS A 3 -16.88 -9.10 -9.66
N ALA A 4 -17.94 -8.44 -9.18
CA ALA A 4 -17.86 -7.36 -8.18
C ALA A 4 -17.11 -7.76 -6.89
N CYS A 5 -16.95 -9.06 -6.64
CA CYS A 5 -16.14 -9.61 -5.54
C CYS A 5 -14.64 -9.30 -5.65
N GLU A 6 -14.06 -9.31 -6.86
CA GLU A 6 -12.62 -9.07 -7.04
C GLU A 6 -12.26 -7.62 -6.73
N ASN A 7 -13.12 -6.69 -7.14
CA ASN A 7 -12.94 -5.27 -6.89
C ASN A 7 -13.12 -4.93 -5.39
N ARG A 8 -14.05 -5.60 -4.69
CA ARG A 8 -14.25 -5.40 -3.25
C ARG A 8 -13.07 -5.96 -2.43
N LYS A 9 -12.50 -7.10 -2.82
CA LYS A 9 -11.29 -7.65 -2.18
C LYS A 9 -10.11 -6.71 -2.31
N ARG A 10 -9.82 -6.19 -3.51
CA ARG A 10 -8.74 -5.21 -3.71
C ARG A 10 -8.90 -3.97 -2.83
N MET A 11 -10.13 -3.48 -2.69
CA MET A 11 -10.40 -2.27 -1.92
C MET A 11 -10.22 -2.49 -0.41
N SER A 12 -10.53 -3.69 0.09
CA SER A 12 -10.21 -4.06 1.48
C SER A 12 -8.71 -4.28 1.70
N ASP A 13 -8.01 -4.85 0.72
CA ASP A 13 -6.57 -5.12 0.78
C ASP A 13 -5.76 -3.83 0.88
N ILE A 14 -6.04 -2.84 0.02
CA ILE A 14 -5.37 -1.54 0.06
C ILE A 14 -5.63 -0.80 1.38
N ALA A 15 -6.85 -0.87 1.93
CA ALA A 15 -7.19 -0.21 3.18
C ALA A 15 -6.44 -0.83 4.38
N ASN A 16 -6.31 -2.16 4.40
CA ASN A 16 -5.49 -2.87 5.38
C ASN A 16 -4.02 -2.51 5.23
N MET A 17 -3.50 -2.52 4.00
CA MET A 17 -2.10 -2.23 3.72
C MET A 17 -1.71 -0.79 4.09
N ARG A 18 -2.62 0.17 3.84
CA ARG A 18 -2.46 1.57 4.27
C ARG A 18 -2.42 1.71 5.79
N SER A 19 -3.26 0.95 6.50
CA SER A 19 -3.30 0.95 7.97
C SER A 19 -2.02 0.36 8.57
N LEU A 20 -1.47 -0.70 7.95
CA LEU A 20 -0.18 -1.27 8.32
C LEU A 20 0.97 -0.31 8.06
N ALA A 21 1.01 0.30 6.87
CA ALA A 21 2.03 1.27 6.50
C ALA A 21 2.02 2.49 7.44
N ARG A 22 0.85 2.97 7.88
CA ARG A 22 0.75 4.05 8.88
C ARG A 22 1.32 3.66 10.22
N LYS A 23 1.01 2.46 10.71
CA LYS A 23 1.56 1.95 11.97
C LYS A 23 3.09 1.81 11.87
N ALA A 24 3.59 1.28 10.76
CA ALA A 24 5.03 1.18 10.51
C ALA A 24 5.70 2.56 10.45
N ALA A 25 5.09 3.52 9.75
CA ALA A 25 5.57 4.91 9.68
C ALA A 25 5.65 5.56 11.06
N ALA A 26 4.60 5.41 11.87
CA ALA A 26 4.55 5.95 13.24
C ALA A 26 5.56 5.28 14.20
N LEU A 27 5.81 3.97 14.03
CA LEU A 27 6.78 3.24 14.84
C LEU A 27 8.23 3.57 14.48
N ASP A 28 8.54 3.67 13.18
CA ASP A 28 9.90 3.89 12.69
C ASP A 28 10.24 5.39 12.58
N GLY A 29 9.23 6.27 12.62
CA GLY A 29 9.37 7.72 12.44
C GLY A 29 9.76 8.09 11.01
N LYS A 30 9.48 7.23 10.03
CA LYS A 30 9.88 7.40 8.63
C LYS A 30 8.67 7.41 7.69
N VAL A 31 8.88 7.99 6.51
CA VAL A 31 7.87 8.01 5.44
C VAL A 31 7.93 6.69 4.68
N TYR A 32 6.78 6.07 4.47
CA TYR A 32 6.62 4.89 3.64
C TYR A 32 5.93 5.22 2.32
N VAL A 33 6.16 4.41 1.31
CA VAL A 33 5.56 4.49 -0.01
C VAL A 33 4.65 3.29 -0.19
N LEU A 34 3.36 3.55 -0.43
CA LEU A 34 2.42 2.52 -0.81
C LEU A 34 2.43 2.39 -2.35
N TYR A 35 2.58 1.18 -2.85
CA TYR A 35 2.62 0.88 -4.28
C TYR A 35 1.76 -0.34 -4.62
N GLU A 36 1.32 -0.42 -5.88
CA GLU A 36 0.61 -1.56 -6.45
C GLU A 36 1.48 -2.24 -7.50
N ASN A 37 1.59 -3.56 -7.45
CA ASN A 37 2.19 -4.34 -8.52
C ASN A 37 1.22 -5.42 -9.00
N GLY A 38 0.54 -5.18 -10.13
CA GLY A 38 -0.33 -6.17 -10.77
C GLY A 38 -1.52 -6.60 -9.89
N GLY A 39 -2.00 -5.74 -9.00
CA GLY A 39 -3.05 -6.05 -8.03
C GLY A 39 -2.57 -6.54 -6.65
N ILE A 40 -1.27 -6.62 -6.41
CA ILE A 40 -0.69 -6.83 -5.08
C ILE A 40 -0.31 -5.47 -4.50
N PHE A 41 -0.83 -5.15 -3.31
CA PHE A 41 -0.47 -3.91 -2.61
C PHE A 41 0.72 -4.18 -1.70
N GLY A 42 1.71 -3.30 -1.74
CA GLY A 42 2.92 -3.37 -0.93
C GLY A 42 3.29 -1.99 -0.40
N PHE A 43 4.11 -1.94 0.66
CA PHE A 43 4.72 -0.70 1.12
C PHE A 43 6.21 -0.88 1.39
N CYS A 44 7.00 0.13 1.05
CA CYS A 44 8.45 0.18 1.28
C CYS A 44 8.82 1.54 1.88
N PRO A 45 9.89 1.64 2.69
CA PRO A 45 10.34 2.92 3.20
C PRO A 45 10.83 3.82 2.07
N ARG A 46 10.69 5.14 2.26
CA ARG A 46 11.11 6.13 1.27
C ARG A 46 12.63 6.05 1.05
N GLY A 47 13.02 5.79 -0.19
CA GLY A 47 14.43 5.62 -0.59
C GLY A 47 14.75 4.22 -1.13
N GLU A 48 13.87 3.24 -0.91
CA GLU A 48 13.97 1.94 -1.57
C GLU A 48 13.34 1.95 -2.96
N GLU A 49 13.93 1.17 -3.86
CA GLU A 49 13.38 0.91 -5.19
C GLU A 49 12.19 -0.05 -5.07
N PHE A 50 11.02 0.37 -5.55
CA PHE A 50 9.85 -0.49 -5.67
C PHE A 50 9.51 -0.68 -7.16
N LYS A 51 9.08 -1.90 -7.51
CA LYS A 51 8.57 -2.22 -8.85
C LYS A 51 7.05 -2.21 -8.81
N GLY A 52 6.46 -1.25 -9.51
CA GLY A 52 5.01 -1.13 -9.61
C GLY A 52 4.56 0.31 -9.79
N LYS A 53 3.26 0.51 -9.65
CA LYS A 53 2.62 1.81 -9.69
C LYS A 53 2.63 2.43 -8.29
N PHE A 54 3.21 3.61 -8.19
CA PHE A 54 3.10 4.45 -7.00
C PHE A 54 1.63 4.77 -6.71
N ILE A 55 1.21 4.64 -5.45
CA ILE A 55 -0.14 5.03 -4.99
C ILE A 55 -0.06 6.31 -4.18
N GLU A 56 0.65 6.28 -3.04
CA GLU A 56 0.72 7.41 -2.11
C GLU A 56 1.92 7.34 -1.16
N PHE A 57 2.24 8.49 -0.55
CA PHE A 57 3.16 8.58 0.58
C PHE A 57 2.40 8.47 1.90
N ILE A 58 2.88 7.59 2.76
CA ILE A 58 2.36 7.37 4.10
C ILE A 58 3.31 8.03 5.09
N TRP A 59 2.80 9.08 5.72
CA TRP A 59 3.46 9.81 6.79
C TRP A 59 3.07 9.19 8.14
N PHE A 60 3.89 9.44 9.17
CA PHE A 60 3.61 9.05 10.55
C PHE A 60 2.45 9.86 11.15
#